data_AF-A0A495SEC3-F1
#
_entry.id   AF-A0A495SEC3-F1
#
_cell.length_a   1.000
_cell.length_b   1.000
_cell.length_c   1.000
_cell.angle_alpha   90.00
_cell.angle_beta   90.00
_cell.angle_gamma   90.00
#
_symmetry.space_group_name_H-M   'P 1'
#
loop_
_entity.id
_entity.type
_entity.pdbx_description
1 polymer ?
#
loop_
_entity_poly.entity_id
_entity_poly.type
_entity_poly.pdbx_seq_one_letter_code
_entity_poly.pdbx_strand_id
1 'polypeptide(L)'
;MRKDFFLKGKKYKFFLGFHLFILGLYSVFMIIVLKSYSSSSDFKLYEGNISETIFKYSFYIIINLILSLILYFKIKYAKVILNLFAGVILVLVFYAVYTLSLSYINNFYYNFVISFNILIMGFILFYLSYLNTNNKEVKNHEIEDIGKHKE
;
A
#
# COMPACT_ATOMS: atom_id res chain seq x y z
N MET A 1 -22.80 -12.35 6.24
CA MET A 1 -22.04 -11.40 5.39
C MET A 1 -22.88 -10.14 5.21
N ARG A 2 -22.41 -8.95 5.60
CA ARG A 2 -23.25 -7.72 5.63
C ARG A 2 -23.57 -7.24 4.20
N LYS A 3 -24.85 -7.03 3.87
CA LYS A 3 -25.33 -6.63 2.53
C LYS A 3 -24.88 -5.21 2.11
N ASP A 4 -24.49 -4.39 3.08
CA ASP A 4 -24.17 -2.95 2.92
C ASP A 4 -22.67 -2.64 2.93
N PHE A 5 -21.81 -3.62 2.67
CA PHE A 5 -20.38 -3.34 2.56
C PHE A 5 -20.08 -2.56 1.27
N PHE A 6 -19.33 -1.46 1.41
CA PHE A 6 -19.12 -0.49 0.33
C PHE A 6 -18.22 -1.02 -0.81
N LEU A 7 -17.37 -2.01 -0.55
CA LEU A 7 -16.60 -2.72 -1.58
C LEU A 7 -17.31 -4.02 -1.97
N LYS A 8 -17.62 -4.20 -3.26
CA LYS A 8 -18.23 -5.43 -3.80
C LYS A 8 -17.40 -5.97 -4.98
N GLY A 9 -17.57 -7.26 -5.28
CA GLY A 9 -17.00 -7.91 -6.47
C GLY A 9 -15.48 -7.78 -6.59
N LYS A 10 -15.02 -7.43 -7.80
CA LYS A 10 -13.60 -7.28 -8.13
C LYS A 10 -12.89 -6.19 -7.33
N LYS A 11 -13.60 -5.12 -6.95
CA LYS A 11 -13.04 -4.02 -6.14
C LYS A 11 -12.55 -4.54 -4.79
N TYR A 12 -13.40 -5.28 -4.06
CA TYR A 12 -13.01 -5.89 -2.80
C TYR A 12 -11.77 -6.79 -2.92
N LYS A 13 -11.73 -7.65 -3.94
CA LYS A 13 -10.60 -8.55 -4.20
C LYS A 13 -9.31 -7.77 -4.49
N PHE A 14 -9.40 -6.67 -5.24
CA PHE A 14 -8.27 -5.80 -5.53
C PHE A 14 -7.70 -5.15 -4.26
N PHE A 15 -8.54 -4.51 -3.43
CA PHE A 15 -8.07 -3.86 -2.19
C PHE A 15 -7.48 -4.87 -1.20
N LEU A 16 -8.15 -6.01 -1.01
CA LEU A 16 -7.64 -7.06 -0.14
C LEU A 16 -6.31 -7.62 -0.67
N GLY A 17 -6.26 -7.93 -1.97
CA GLY A 17 -5.06 -8.42 -2.63
C GLY A 17 -3.90 -7.43 -2.56
N PHE A 18 -4.17 -6.13 -2.67
CA PHE A 18 -3.17 -5.08 -2.54
C PHE A 18 -2.52 -5.06 -1.14
N HIS A 19 -3.33 -5.07 -0.07
CA HIS A 19 -2.78 -5.10 1.29
C HIS A 19 -2.02 -6.39 1.59
N LEU A 20 -2.50 -7.54 1.09
CA LEU A 20 -1.79 -8.81 1.20
C LEU A 20 -0.49 -8.84 0.40
N PHE A 21 -0.47 -8.25 -0.79
CA PHE A 21 0.73 -8.12 -1.62
C PHE A 21 1.80 -7.27 -0.91
N ILE A 22 1.41 -6.12 -0.37
CA ILE A 22 2.30 -5.26 0.42
C ILE A 22 2.83 -6.01 1.65
N LEU A 23 1.96 -6.73 2.35
CA LEU A 23 2.35 -7.53 3.51
C LEU A 23 3.39 -8.59 3.13
N GLY A 24 3.18 -9.32 2.04
CA GLY A 24 4.15 -10.29 1.52
C GLY A 24 5.49 -9.64 1.18
N LEU A 25 5.47 -8.51 0.49
CA LEU A 25 6.67 -7.76 0.10
C LEU A 25 7.49 -7.31 1.32
N TYR A 26 6.85 -6.69 2.32
CA TYR A 26 7.55 -6.29 3.54
C TYR A 26 7.99 -7.48 4.40
N SER A 27 7.29 -8.61 4.35
CA SER A 27 7.71 -9.83 5.05
C SER A 27 9.00 -10.40 4.44
N VAL A 28 9.12 -10.39 3.11
CA VAL A 28 10.36 -10.80 2.43
C VAL A 28 11.52 -9.87 2.80
N PHE A 29 11.31 -8.54 2.80
CA PHE A 29 12.33 -7.59 3.23
C PHE A 29 12.76 -7.82 4.69
N MET A 30 11.80 -8.09 5.58
CA MET A 30 12.09 -8.40 6.98
C MET A 30 12.95 -9.67 7.12
N ILE A 31 12.64 -10.74 6.38
CA ILE A 31 13.45 -11.96 6.35
C ILE A 31 14.87 -11.68 5.87
N ILE A 32 15.03 -10.86 4.81
CA ILE A 32 16.34 -10.49 4.27
C ILE A 32 17.15 -9.71 5.31
N VAL A 33 16.55 -8.72 5.97
CA VAL A 33 17.23 -7.92 7.02
C VAL A 33 17.65 -8.81 8.19
N LEU A 34 16.77 -9.69 8.67
CA LEU A 34 17.09 -10.61 9.76
C LEU A 34 18.22 -11.58 9.38
N LYS A 35 18.21 -12.10 8.15
CA LYS A 35 19.27 -13.00 7.64
C LYS A 35 20.61 -12.26 7.47
N SER A 36 20.57 -11.03 6.98
CA SER A 36 21.76 -10.17 6.86
C SER A 36 22.33 -9.80 8.22
N TYR A 37 21.50 -9.65 9.26
CA TYR A 37 21.95 -9.40 10.62
C TYR A 37 22.67 -10.62 11.22
N SER A 38 22.16 -11.83 10.96
CA SER A 38 22.80 -13.07 11.42
C SER A 38 24.11 -13.41 10.67
N SER A 39 24.32 -12.80 9.50
CA SER A 39 25.52 -12.95 8.65
C SER A 39 26.49 -11.81 8.97
N SER A 40 27.56 -12.09 9.73
CA SER A 40 28.55 -11.08 10.11
C SER A 40 29.30 -10.43 8.94
N SER A 41 29.15 -10.95 7.71
CA SER A 41 29.85 -10.50 6.50
C SER A 41 29.05 -9.59 5.55
N ASP A 42 27.71 -9.52 5.66
CA ASP A 42 26.84 -8.80 4.69
C ASP A 42 26.39 -7.41 5.17
N PHE A 43 26.90 -6.94 6.30
CA PHE A 43 26.46 -5.73 7.00
C PHE A 43 26.67 -4.42 6.22
N LYS A 44 27.35 -4.46 5.07
CA LYS A 44 27.69 -3.25 4.28
C LYS A 44 26.53 -2.66 3.48
N LEU A 45 25.38 -3.33 3.39
CA LEU A 45 24.24 -2.85 2.59
C LEU A 45 23.20 -2.03 3.38
N TYR A 46 23.25 -2.07 4.71
CA TYR A 46 22.34 -1.32 5.58
C TYR A 46 23.15 -0.47 6.58
N GLU A 47 23.62 0.70 6.15
CA GLU A 47 24.30 1.69 6.99
C GLU A 47 23.38 2.39 8.03
N GLY A 48 22.11 1.97 8.13
CA GLY A 48 21.14 2.51 9.09
C GLY A 48 20.99 1.67 10.36
N ASN A 49 20.49 2.30 11.43
CA ASN A 49 20.19 1.61 12.69
C ASN A 49 19.25 0.41 12.45
N ILE A 50 19.74 -0.81 12.71
CA ILE A 50 19.02 -2.05 12.36
C ILE A 50 17.68 -2.18 13.10
N SER A 51 17.65 -1.68 14.34
CA SER A 51 16.43 -1.64 15.17
C SER A 51 15.34 -0.79 14.51
N GLU A 52 15.74 0.34 13.94
CA GLU A 52 14.83 1.24 13.23
C GLU A 52 14.28 0.59 11.94
N THR A 53 15.13 -0.13 11.22
CA THR A 53 14.73 -0.85 10.00
C THR A 53 13.76 -2.01 10.31
N ILE A 54 14.06 -2.80 11.34
CA ILE A 54 13.20 -3.88 11.85
C ILE A 54 11.86 -3.33 12.31
N PHE A 55 11.88 -2.25 13.11
CA PHE A 55 10.66 -1.60 13.60
C PHE A 55 9.81 -1.09 12.45
N LYS A 56 10.42 -0.42 11.47
CA LYS A 56 9.74 0.10 10.27
C LYS A 56 9.02 -1.01 9.52
N TYR A 57 9.71 -2.10 9.17
CA TYR A 57 9.08 -3.19 8.43
C TYR A 57 8.01 -3.93 9.24
N SER A 58 8.25 -4.15 10.53
CA SER A 58 7.27 -4.76 11.43
C SER A 58 5.99 -3.92 11.52
N PHE A 59 6.13 -2.60 11.63
CA PHE A 59 5.02 -1.66 11.64
C PHE A 59 4.18 -1.73 10.35
N TYR A 60 4.82 -1.74 9.19
CA TYR A 60 4.11 -1.89 7.91
C TYR A 60 3.38 -3.23 7.78
N ILE A 61 3.98 -4.33 8.23
CA ILE A 61 3.34 -5.65 8.24
C ILE A 61 2.11 -5.63 9.13
N ILE A 62 2.25 -5.20 10.38
CA ILE A 62 1.16 -5.20 11.37
C ILE A 62 -0.02 -4.37 10.87
N ILE A 63 0.24 -3.17 10.34
CA ILE A 63 -0.84 -2.31 9.84
C ILE A 63 -1.53 -2.93 8.63
N ASN A 64 -0.80 -3.46 7.65
CA ASN A 64 -1.44 -4.07 6.48
C ASN A 64 -2.22 -5.33 6.84
N LEU A 65 -1.81 -6.06 7.89
CA LEU A 65 -2.57 -7.17 8.44
C LEU A 65 -3.89 -6.70 9.06
N ILE A 66 -3.85 -5.64 9.87
CA ILE A 66 -5.05 -5.02 10.46
C ILE A 66 -6.00 -4.55 9.35
N LEU A 67 -5.51 -3.84 8.33
CA LEU A 67 -6.34 -3.35 7.22
C LEU A 67 -6.95 -4.50 6.40
N SER A 68 -6.20 -5.57 6.19
CA SER A 68 -6.70 -6.79 5.54
C SER A 68 -7.81 -7.45 6.35
N LEU A 69 -7.67 -7.53 7.68
CA LEU A 69 -8.71 -8.05 8.57
C LEU A 69 -9.97 -7.17 8.58
N ILE A 70 -9.80 -5.84 8.62
CA ILE A 70 -10.90 -4.87 8.54
C ILE A 70 -11.71 -5.05 7.26
N LEU A 71 -11.02 -5.27 6.13
CA LEU A 71 -11.63 -5.59 4.84
C LEU A 71 -12.33 -6.97 4.87
N TYR A 72 -11.64 -7.99 5.36
CA TYR A 72 -12.13 -9.37 5.42
C TYR A 72 -13.42 -9.50 6.25
N PHE A 73 -13.44 -8.91 7.44
CA PHE A 73 -14.61 -8.90 8.33
C PHE A 73 -15.70 -7.92 7.89
N LYS A 74 -15.46 -7.12 6.85
CA LYS A 74 -16.42 -6.16 6.30
C LYS A 74 -16.94 -5.18 7.35
N ILE A 75 -16.03 -4.60 8.14
CA ILE A 75 -16.37 -3.69 9.25
C ILE A 75 -17.12 -2.46 8.72
N LYS A 76 -18.13 -1.99 9.46
CA LYS A 76 -19.00 -0.84 9.08
C LYS A 76 -18.19 0.40 8.70
N TYR A 77 -17.10 0.68 9.42
CA TYR A 77 -16.28 1.87 9.25
C TYR A 77 -15.04 1.66 8.35
N ALA A 78 -14.93 0.51 7.68
CA ALA A 78 -13.75 0.18 6.87
C ALA A 78 -13.41 1.24 5.83
N LYS A 79 -14.40 1.86 5.16
CA LYS A 79 -14.17 2.96 4.21
C LYS A 79 -13.47 4.15 4.86
N VAL A 80 -13.94 4.56 6.03
CA VAL A 80 -13.37 5.68 6.79
C VAL A 80 -11.95 5.36 7.21
N ILE A 81 -11.72 4.14 7.72
CA ILE A 81 -10.40 3.70 8.16
C ILE A 81 -9.40 3.67 7.00
N LEU A 82 -9.79 3.12 5.84
CA LEU A 82 -8.93 3.05 4.66
C LEU A 82 -8.63 4.43 4.07
N ASN A 83 -9.62 5.34 4.05
CA ASN A 83 -9.42 6.73 3.64
C ASN A 83 -8.46 7.46 4.59
N LEU A 84 -8.64 7.31 5.91
CA LEU A 84 -7.76 7.92 6.90
C LEU A 84 -6.34 7.40 6.76
N PHE A 85 -6.18 6.08 6.61
CA PHE A 85 -4.88 5.47 6.40
C PHE A 85 -4.19 5.95 5.13
N ALA A 86 -4.91 6.00 4.01
CA ALA A 86 -4.40 6.52 2.75
C ALA A 86 -3.99 8.00 2.87
N GLY A 87 -4.77 8.82 3.58
CA GLY A 87 -4.42 10.21 3.87
C GLY A 87 -3.14 10.35 4.70
N VAL A 88 -2.97 9.53 5.74
CA VAL A 88 -1.74 9.53 6.55
C VAL A 88 -0.52 9.16 5.72
N ILE A 89 -0.61 8.10 4.90
CA ILE A 89 0.51 7.74 4.01
C ILE A 89 0.80 8.87 3.03
N LEU A 90 -0.23 9.49 2.45
CA LEU A 90 -0.06 10.58 1.50
C LEU A 90 0.75 11.73 2.11
N VAL A 91 0.42 12.14 3.34
CA VAL A 91 1.16 13.19 4.08
C VAL A 91 2.61 12.78 4.32
N LEU A 92 2.85 11.53 4.73
CA LEU A 92 4.22 11.02 4.94
C LEU A 92 5.04 11.01 3.65
N VAL A 93 4.43 10.63 2.53
CA VAL A 93 5.07 10.63 1.21
C VAL A 93 5.39 12.07 0.77
N PHE A 94 4.47 13.01 0.97
CA PHE A 94 4.74 14.43 0.70
C PHE A 94 5.91 14.95 1.53
N TYR A 95 5.94 14.65 2.83
CA TYR A 95 7.03 15.04 3.72
C TYR A 95 8.38 14.44 3.28
N ALA A 96 8.38 13.17 2.87
CA ALA A 96 9.58 12.50 2.36
C ALA A 96 10.07 13.14 1.05
N VAL A 97 9.18 13.39 0.08
CA VAL A 97 9.53 14.06 -1.19
C VAL A 97 10.09 15.45 -0.92
N TYR A 98 9.45 16.23 -0.04
CA TYR A 98 9.90 17.57 0.34
C TYR A 98 11.32 17.55 0.94
N THR A 99 11.55 16.67 1.93
CA THR A 99 12.84 16.56 2.60
C THR A 99 13.94 16.08 1.64
N LEU A 100 13.66 15.05 0.84
CA LEU A 100 14.62 14.53 -0.13
C LEU A 100 14.97 15.55 -1.21
N SER A 101 13.99 16.31 -1.69
CA SER A 101 14.20 17.36 -2.69
C SER A 101 15.06 18.49 -2.12
N LEU A 102 14.86 18.90 -0.87
CA LEU A 102 15.67 19.95 -0.26
C LEU A 102 17.11 19.51 0.01
N SER A 103 17.31 18.28 0.49
CA SER A 103 18.62 17.82 0.95
C SER A 103 19.52 17.25 -0.15
N TYR A 104 18.96 16.77 -1.27
CA TYR A 104 19.71 15.95 -2.23
C TYR A 104 19.47 16.30 -3.71
N ILE A 105 19.15 17.57 -4.01
CA ILE A 105 19.11 18.06 -5.41
C ILE A 105 20.44 17.70 -6.11
N ASN A 106 20.33 17.07 -7.29
CA ASN A 106 21.42 16.62 -8.16
C ASN A 106 22.13 15.29 -7.83
N ASN A 107 21.59 14.46 -6.94
CA ASN A 107 22.07 13.09 -6.80
C ASN A 107 21.15 12.10 -7.55
N PHE A 108 21.70 11.33 -8.50
CA PHE A 108 20.94 10.39 -9.33
C PHE A 108 20.14 9.35 -8.53
N TYR A 109 20.74 8.81 -7.46
CA TYR A 109 20.07 7.84 -6.59
C TYR A 109 18.87 8.47 -5.88
N TYR A 110 19.04 9.65 -5.28
CA TYR A 110 17.94 10.33 -4.58
C TYR A 110 16.88 10.86 -5.55
N ASN A 111 17.26 11.26 -6.77
CA ASN A 111 16.29 11.58 -7.82
C ASN A 111 15.41 10.38 -8.18
N PHE A 112 15.98 9.18 -8.29
CA PHE A 112 15.21 7.95 -8.47
C PHE A 112 14.25 7.71 -7.29
N VAL A 113 14.72 7.87 -6.06
CA VAL A 113 13.88 7.72 -4.85
C VAL A 113 12.74 8.75 -4.82
N ILE A 114 13.01 10.00 -5.21
CA ILE A 114 11.98 11.06 -5.31
C ILE A 114 10.94 10.68 -6.36
N SER A 115 11.36 10.28 -7.57
CA SER A 115 10.44 9.84 -8.63
C SER A 115 9.58 8.65 -8.21
N PHE A 116 10.16 7.68 -7.49
CA PHE A 116 9.41 6.55 -6.93
C PHE A 116 8.36 6.99 -5.91
N ASN A 117 8.69 7.92 -5.02
CA ASN A 117 7.72 8.47 -4.06
C ASN A 117 6.61 9.28 -4.75
N ILE A 118 6.91 10.02 -5.83
CA ILE A 118 5.89 10.69 -6.66
C ILE A 118 4.95 9.67 -7.30
N LEU A 119 5.47 8.53 -7.77
CA LEU A 119 4.65 7.44 -8.31
C LEU A 119 3.72 6.86 -7.23
N ILE A 120 4.24 6.62 -6.02
CA ILE A 120 3.43 6.18 -4.87
C ILE A 120 2.33 7.19 -4.56
N MET A 121 2.64 8.49 -4.58
CA MET A 121 1.66 9.54 -4.38
C MET A 121 0.53 9.47 -5.41
N GLY A 122 0.86 9.31 -6.70
CA GLY A 122 -0.12 9.10 -7.76
C GLY A 122 -1.01 7.88 -7.52
N PHE A 123 -0.41 6.78 -7.06
CA PHE A 123 -1.14 5.57 -6.69
C PHE A 123 -2.11 5.81 -5.51
N ILE A 124 -1.70 6.55 -4.48
CA ILE A 124 -2.56 6.84 -3.33
C ILE A 124 -3.73 7.75 -3.72
N LEU A 125 -3.50 8.74 -4.60
CA LEU A 125 -4.56 9.59 -5.14
C LEU A 125 -5.55 8.77 -5.97
N PHE A 126 -5.05 7.86 -6.81
CA PHE A 126 -5.90 6.91 -7.52
C PHE A 126 -6.71 6.03 -6.56
N TYR A 127 -6.08 5.48 -5.53
CA TYR A 127 -6.70 4.65 -4.50
C TYR A 127 -7.84 5.40 -3.76
N LEU A 128 -7.58 6.65 -3.34
CA LEU A 128 -8.58 7.51 -2.69
C LEU A 128 -9.73 7.88 -3.63
N SER A 129 -9.42 8.24 -4.88
CA SER A 129 -10.44 8.51 -5.89
C SER A 129 -11.30 7.29 -6.14
N TYR A 130 -10.69 6.10 -6.23
CA TYR A 130 -11.39 4.84 -6.47
C TYR A 130 -12.26 4.40 -5.28
N LEU A 131 -11.83 4.65 -4.03
CA LEU A 131 -12.63 4.42 -2.82
C LEU A 131 -13.83 5.38 -2.70
N ASN A 132 -13.67 6.62 -3.18
CA ASN A 132 -14.64 7.69 -3.00
C ASN A 132 -15.50 7.98 -4.23
N THR A 133 -15.21 7.37 -5.37
CA THR A 133 -16.08 7.38 -6.54
C THR A 133 -17.41 6.75 -6.16
N ASN A 134 -18.44 7.59 -6.00
CA ASN A 134 -19.80 7.12 -5.82
C ASN A 134 -20.17 6.24 -7.01
N ASN A 135 -20.79 5.09 -6.75
CA ASN A 135 -21.49 4.31 -7.76
C ASN A 135 -22.68 5.14 -8.29
N LYS A 136 -22.41 6.23 -9.02
CA LYS A 136 -23.33 6.68 -10.07
C LYS A 136 -23.27 5.54 -11.07
N GLU A 137 -24.29 4.70 -11.05
CA GLU A 137 -24.59 3.62 -11.98
C GLU A 137 -23.65 3.58 -13.18
N VAL A 138 -22.48 2.97 -13.01
CA VAL A 138 -21.74 2.48 -14.16
C VAL A 138 -22.48 1.20 -14.52
N LYS A 139 -23.60 1.38 -15.21
CA LYS A 139 -24.26 0.41 -16.08
C LYS A 139 -23.36 0.01 -17.26
N ASN A 140 -22.06 0.25 -17.18
CA ASN A 140 -21.13 -0.31 -18.14
C ASN A 140 -20.72 -1.64 -17.55
N HIS A 141 -21.30 -2.69 -18.13
CA HIS A 141 -20.80 -4.05 -18.15
C HIS A 141 -19.44 -4.13 -17.47
N GLU A 142 -19.45 -4.56 -16.20
CA GLU A 142 -18.24 -5.14 -15.64
C GLU A 142 -17.72 -6.14 -16.69
N ILE A 143 -16.41 -6.27 -16.80
CA ILE A 143 -15.71 -7.25 -17.65
C ILE A 143 -15.99 -8.69 -17.12
N GLU A 144 -17.25 -9.00 -16.87
CA GLU A 144 -17.89 -10.25 -16.50
C GLU A 144 -18.86 -10.70 -17.61
N ASP A 145 -19.13 -9.86 -18.61
CA ASP A 145 -19.93 -10.22 -19.79
C ASP A 145 -19.09 -10.60 -21.02
N ILE A 146 -17.76 -10.39 -20.98
CA ILE A 146 -16.88 -10.91 -22.03
C ILE A 146 -16.70 -12.41 -21.77
N GLY A 147 -17.50 -13.22 -22.48
CA GLY A 147 -17.47 -14.69 -22.42
C GLY A 147 -18.79 -15.34 -22.00
N LYS A 148 -19.82 -14.56 -21.61
CA LYS A 148 -21.18 -15.11 -21.47
C LYS A 148 -21.86 -15.04 -22.83
N HIS A 149 -21.71 -16.10 -23.62
CA HIS A 149 -22.60 -16.32 -24.76
C HIS A 149 -24.04 -16.34 -24.26
N LYS A 150 -24.87 -15.48 -24.85
CA LYS A 150 -26.32 -15.67 -24.83
C LYS A 150 -26.62 -16.76 -25.87
N GLU A 151 -27.27 -17.80 -25.35
CA GLU A 151 -27.82 -18.98 -26.03
C GLU A 151 -26.83 -20.00 -26.59
#